data_AF-A0A8I1MGZ7-F1
#
_entry.id   AF-A0A8I1MGZ7-F1
#
_cell.length_a   1.000
_cell.length_b   1.000
_cell.length_c   1.000
_cell.angle_alpha   90.00
_cell.angle_beta   90.00
_cell.angle_gamma   90.00
#
_symmetry.space_group_name_H-M   'P 1'
#
loop_
_entity.id
_entity.type
_entity.pdbx_description
1 polymer ?
#
loop_
_entity_poly.entity_id
_entity_poly.type
_entity_poly.pdbx_seq_one_letter_code
_entity_poly.pdbx_strand_id
1 'polypeptide(L)'
;MYFPSKKDWWLSYLIWGISIAVLVDGIFVMGWGIFMVPFIQDHYFIRLAVLAFFAAFLLSIWFRTGYYLTGQTLTIYYGPFKKKINVKEIRSICFVKIPFIAPALSTQQIQIKYSKRKTIRISPRDPEVFVQFLKVRATFTIKA
;
A
#
# COMPACT_ATOMS: atom_id res chain seq x y z
N MET A 1 -15.88 -3.63 10.79
CA MET A 1 -16.15 -2.88 9.54
C MET A 1 -14.91 -2.83 8.68
N TYR A 2 -15.07 -2.97 7.37
CA TYR A 2 -13.99 -2.93 6.39
C TYR A 2 -13.97 -1.57 5.70
N PHE A 3 -12.78 -0.96 5.60
CA PHE A 3 -12.54 0.26 4.85
C PHE A 3 -11.53 -0.05 3.75
N PRO A 4 -11.90 0.09 2.46
CA PRO A 4 -10.97 -0.07 1.36
C PRO A 4 -9.94 1.06 1.37
N SER A 5 -8.76 0.80 0.82
CA SER A 5 -7.76 1.84 0.58
C SER A 5 -8.13 2.67 -0.65
N LYS A 6 -7.93 3.99 -0.56
CA LYS A 6 -8.02 4.89 -1.71
C LYS A 6 -6.90 4.54 -2.69
N LYS A 7 -7.27 4.32 -3.95
CA LYS A 7 -6.35 4.08 -5.05
C LYS A 7 -6.50 5.24 -6.03
N ASP A 8 -5.45 6.04 -6.19
CA ASP A 8 -5.46 7.09 -7.19
C ASP A 8 -5.28 6.48 -8.59
N TRP A 9 -6.10 6.89 -9.54
CA TRP A 9 -6.12 6.36 -10.91
C TRP A 9 -4.78 6.57 -11.63
N TRP A 10 -4.16 7.74 -11.49
CA TRP A 10 -2.86 8.05 -12.10
C TRP A 10 -1.73 7.13 -11.59
N LEU A 11 -1.71 6.86 -10.27
CA LEU A 11 -0.73 5.97 -9.67
C LEU A 11 -0.97 4.52 -10.11
N SER A 12 -2.24 4.16 -10.33
CA SER A 12 -2.60 2.88 -10.96
C SER A 12 -1.98 2.78 -12.34
N TYR A 13 -2.21 3.76 -13.22
CA TYR A 13 -1.64 3.76 -14.56
C TYR A 13 -0.11 3.70 -14.56
N LEU A 14 0.56 4.41 -13.66
CA LEU A 14 2.01 4.38 -13.54
C LEU A 14 2.53 3.00 -13.13
N ILE A 15 1.93 2.38 -12.10
CA ILE A 15 2.35 1.06 -11.61
C ILE A 15 2.07 -0.03 -12.64
N TRP A 16 0.87 -0.03 -13.23
CA TRP A 16 0.50 -1.00 -14.26
C TRP A 16 1.31 -0.80 -15.54
N GLY A 17 1.57 0.46 -15.95
CA GLY A 17 2.39 0.78 -17.11
C GLY A 17 3.83 0.29 -16.97
N ILE A 18 4.48 0.56 -15.83
CA ILE A 18 5.82 0.04 -15.54
C ILE A 18 5.82 -1.49 -15.49
N SER A 19 4.82 -2.10 -14.85
CA SER A 19 4.72 -3.56 -14.76
C SER A 19 4.57 -4.20 -16.14
N ILE A 20 3.77 -3.59 -17.04
CA ILE A 20 3.61 -4.04 -18.42
C ILE A 20 4.92 -3.85 -19.20
N ALA A 21 5.59 -2.71 -19.08
CA ALA A 21 6.86 -2.47 -19.76
C ALA A 21 7.93 -3.50 -19.36
N VAL A 22 8.02 -3.82 -18.06
CA VAL A 22 8.90 -4.89 -17.53
C VAL A 22 8.51 -6.26 -18.09
N LEU A 23 7.21 -6.56 -18.19
CA LEU A 23 6.72 -7.82 -18.78
C LEU A 23 7.03 -7.91 -20.28
N VAL A 24 6.86 -6.83 -21.03
CA VAL A 24 7.11 -6.78 -22.47
C VAL A 24 8.59 -6.93 -22.76
N ASP A 25 9.47 -6.16 -22.12
CA ASP A 25 10.93 -6.34 -22.26
C ASP A 25 11.33 -7.76 -21.82
N GLY A 26 10.75 -8.23 -20.71
CA GLY A 26 10.92 -9.57 -20.16
C GLY A 26 10.26 -10.70 -20.96
N ILE A 27 9.55 -10.45 -22.07
CA ILE A 27 9.02 -11.51 -22.97
C ILE A 27 9.72 -11.40 -24.33
N PHE A 28 9.78 -10.19 -24.88
CA PHE A 28 10.26 -9.92 -26.24
C PHE A 28 11.75 -9.63 -26.33
N VAL A 29 12.46 -9.47 -25.20
CA VAL A 29 13.90 -9.16 -25.17
C VAL A 29 14.22 -7.91 -25.98
N MET A 30 13.40 -6.86 -25.84
CA MET A 30 13.52 -5.65 -26.64
C MET A 30 14.80 -4.86 -26.37
N GLY A 31 15.55 -5.20 -25.32
CA GLY A 31 16.84 -4.61 -25.03
C GLY A 31 16.73 -3.20 -24.49
N TRP A 32 15.61 -2.88 -23.83
CA TRP A 32 15.40 -1.57 -23.22
C TRP A 32 16.27 -1.32 -21.98
N GLY A 33 17.12 -2.28 -21.61
CA GLY A 33 18.05 -2.17 -20.48
C GLY A 33 17.37 -2.29 -19.11
N ILE A 34 16.12 -2.75 -19.06
CA ILE A 34 15.33 -2.87 -17.83
C ILE A 34 15.82 -4.05 -16.99
N PHE A 35 16.18 -5.17 -17.63
CA PHE A 35 16.86 -6.30 -17.00
C PHE A 35 18.33 -6.35 -17.44
N MET A 36 19.24 -5.84 -16.62
CA MET A 36 20.70 -5.94 -16.83
C MET A 36 21.33 -7.13 -16.09
N VAL A 37 20.62 -8.25 -15.96
CA VAL A 37 21.12 -9.45 -15.25
C VAL A 37 21.39 -10.57 -16.26
N PRO A 38 22.64 -10.77 -16.71
CA PRO A 38 22.98 -11.70 -17.79
C PRO A 38 22.53 -13.14 -17.50
N PHE A 39 22.70 -13.59 -16.25
CA PHE A 39 22.32 -14.94 -15.81
C PHE A 39 20.83 -15.26 -16.00
N ILE A 40 19.95 -14.25 -15.87
CA ILE A 40 18.51 -14.41 -16.06
C ILE A 40 18.15 -14.34 -17.56
N GLN A 41 18.98 -13.67 -18.36
CA GLN A 41 18.75 -13.41 -19.77
C GLN A 41 18.91 -14.68 -20.62
N ASP A 42 19.90 -15.50 -20.29
CA ASP A 42 20.22 -16.74 -21.02
C ASP A 42 19.24 -17.89 -20.74
N HIS A 43 18.52 -17.83 -19.62
CA HIS A 43 17.59 -18.88 -19.19
C HIS A 43 16.14 -18.44 -19.23
N TYR A 44 15.46 -18.70 -20.36
CA TYR A 44 14.07 -18.32 -20.62
C TYR A 44 13.09 -18.70 -19.49
N PHE A 45 13.16 -19.95 -18.98
CA PHE A 45 12.26 -20.42 -17.92
C PHE A 45 12.50 -19.71 -16.58
N ILE A 46 13.76 -19.44 -16.22
CA ILE A 46 14.11 -18.72 -15.00
C ILE A 46 13.59 -17.29 -15.07
N ARG A 47 13.78 -16.65 -16.24
CA ARG A 47 13.24 -15.31 -16.50
C ARG A 47 11.73 -15.25 -16.31
N LEU A 48 11.01 -16.18 -16.95
CA LEU A 48 9.54 -16.22 -16.88
C LEU A 48 9.06 -16.42 -15.43
N ALA A 49 9.72 -17.30 -14.67
CA ALA A 49 9.39 -17.55 -13.27
C ALA A 49 9.60 -16.32 -12.38
N VAL A 50 10.71 -15.60 -12.56
CA VAL A 50 11.00 -14.35 -11.83
C VAL A 50 9.97 -13.27 -12.16
N LEU A 51 9.63 -13.08 -13.45
CA LEU A 51 8.62 -12.13 -13.88
C LEU A 51 7.23 -12.45 -13.33
N ALA A 52 6.83 -13.72 -13.39
CA ALA A 52 5.56 -14.18 -12.83
C ALA A 52 5.50 -13.93 -11.31
N PHE A 53 6.59 -14.20 -10.59
CA PHE A 53 6.68 -13.94 -9.15
C PHE A 53 6.55 -12.45 -8.83
N PHE A 54 7.28 -11.57 -9.53
CA PHE A 54 7.18 -10.12 -9.33
C PHE A 54 5.79 -9.58 -9.66
N ALA A 55 5.20 -10.01 -10.77
CA ALA A 55 3.85 -9.62 -11.15
C ALA A 55 2.85 -10.07 -10.08
N ALA A 56 2.87 -11.34 -9.66
CA ALA A 56 2.00 -11.86 -8.62
C ALA A 56 2.16 -11.12 -7.28
N PHE A 57 3.39 -10.75 -6.92
CA PHE A 57 3.68 -9.99 -5.71
C PHE A 57 3.09 -8.57 -5.77
N LEU A 58 3.27 -7.85 -6.89
CA LEU A 58 2.69 -6.52 -7.13
C LEU A 58 1.16 -6.57 -7.11
N LEU A 59 0.56 -7.53 -7.81
CA LEU A 59 -0.88 -7.80 -7.82
C LEU A 59 -1.41 -8.07 -6.40
N SER A 60 -0.71 -8.86 -5.61
CA SER A 60 -1.08 -9.17 -4.22
C SER A 60 -1.12 -7.91 -3.35
N ILE A 61 -0.14 -7.03 -3.48
CA ILE A 61 -0.14 -5.73 -2.78
C ILE A 61 -1.33 -4.88 -3.22
N TRP A 62 -1.65 -4.88 -4.52
CA TRP A 62 -2.75 -4.09 -5.06
C TRP A 62 -4.12 -4.53 -4.54
N PHE A 63 -4.41 -5.83 -4.57
CA PHE A 63 -5.74 -6.34 -4.21
C PHE A 63 -5.95 -6.44 -2.70
N ARG A 64 -4.90 -6.72 -1.93
CA ARG A 64 -5.02 -7.09 -0.52
C ARG A 64 -4.81 -5.93 0.45
N THR A 65 -4.72 -4.69 -0.04
CA THR A 65 -4.56 -3.51 0.81
C THR A 65 -5.91 -2.98 1.29
N GLY A 66 -6.12 -2.95 2.61
CA GLY A 66 -7.36 -2.48 3.22
C GLY A 66 -7.32 -2.51 4.75
N TYR A 67 -8.35 -1.94 5.38
CA TYR A 67 -8.37 -1.71 6.83
C TYR A 67 -9.59 -2.38 7.45
N TYR A 68 -9.37 -3.23 8.46
CA TYR A 68 -10.42 -3.86 9.23
C TYR A 68 -10.44 -3.29 10.64
N LEU A 69 -11.60 -2.78 11.03
CA LEU A 69 -11.86 -2.29 12.37
C LEU A 69 -12.75 -3.28 13.10
N THR A 70 -12.21 -3.98 14.09
CA THR A 70 -12.91 -5.02 14.88
C THR A 70 -12.79 -4.68 16.36
N GLY A 71 -13.90 -4.29 16.99
CA GLY A 71 -13.93 -3.89 18.39
C GLY A 71 -12.95 -2.73 18.68
N GLN A 72 -11.90 -3.01 19.45
CA GLN A 72 -10.83 -2.06 19.81
C GLN A 72 -9.54 -2.25 18.98
N THR A 73 -9.56 -3.07 17.92
CA THR A 73 -8.38 -3.35 17.10
C THR A 73 -8.55 -2.85 15.67
N LEU A 74 -7.59 -2.05 15.22
CA LEU A 74 -7.38 -1.67 13.83
C LEU A 74 -6.37 -2.64 13.20
N THR A 75 -6.84 -3.47 12.27
CA THR A 75 -6.00 -4.35 11.47
C THR A 75 -5.80 -3.75 10.09
N ILE A 76 -4.54 -3.49 9.75
CA ILE A 76 -4.11 -2.92 8.48
C ILE A 76 -3.51 -4.04 7.64
N TYR A 77 -4.08 -4.29 6.47
CA TYR A 77 -3.54 -5.22 5.48
C TYR A 77 -2.83 -4.42 4.39
N TYR A 78 -1.63 -4.87 4.02
CA TYR A 78 -0.85 -4.33 2.90
C TYR A 78 -0.16 -5.51 2.20
N GLY A 79 -0.81 -6.02 1.15
CA GLY A 79 -0.39 -7.26 0.50
C GLY A 79 -0.47 -8.48 1.45
N PRO A 80 0.56 -9.35 1.50
CA PRO A 80 0.55 -10.53 2.36
C PRO A 80 0.76 -10.21 3.85
N PHE A 81 1.19 -9.00 4.17
CA PHE A 81 1.47 -8.58 5.53
C PHE A 81 0.24 -7.96 6.19
N LYS A 82 0.13 -8.17 7.51
CA LYS A 82 -0.91 -7.59 8.35
C LYS A 82 -0.30 -6.95 9.59
N LYS A 83 -0.84 -5.80 9.99
CA LYS A 83 -0.41 -5.08 11.19
C LYS A 83 -1.62 -4.75 12.04
N LYS A 84 -1.57 -5.12 13.32
CA LYS A 84 -2.64 -4.86 14.30
C LYS A 84 -2.22 -3.72 15.21
N ILE A 85 -3.14 -2.80 15.47
CA ILE A 85 -2.95 -1.65 16.34
C ILE A 85 -4.18 -1.55 17.25
N ASN A 86 -3.98 -1.39 18.55
CA ASN A 86 -5.09 -1.13 19.47
C ASN A 86 -5.52 0.34 19.31
N VAL A 87 -6.83 0.56 19.13
CA VAL A 87 -7.41 1.89 18.96
C VAL A 87 -7.15 2.77 20.18
N LYS A 88 -7.04 2.19 21.38
CA LYS A 88 -6.68 2.91 22.62
C LYS A 88 -5.23 3.43 22.65
N GLU A 89 -4.35 2.87 21.82
CA GLU A 89 -2.96 3.34 21.73
C GLU A 89 -2.82 4.56 20.81
N ILE A 90 -3.87 4.92 20.06
CA ILE A 90 -3.87 6.06 19.16
C ILE A 90 -3.91 7.34 19.99
N ARG A 91 -2.86 8.16 19.85
CA ARG A 91 -2.73 9.42 20.57
C ARG A 91 -3.16 10.61 19.75
N SER A 92 -2.82 10.59 18.45
CA SER A 92 -3.16 11.68 17.55
C SER A 92 -3.30 11.21 16.11
N ILE A 93 -4.14 11.94 15.38
CA ILE A 93 -4.39 11.76 13.96
C ILE A 93 -4.10 13.08 13.25
N CYS A 94 -3.31 13.03 12.18
CA CYS A 94 -3.02 14.17 11.30
C CYS A 94 -3.46 13.85 9.87
N PHE A 95 -4.09 14.81 9.19
CA PHE A 95 -4.33 14.69 7.75
C PHE A 95 -3.10 15.18 7.00
N VAL A 96 -2.60 14.36 6.09
CA VAL A 96 -1.34 14.60 5.40
C VAL A 96 -1.56 14.41 3.90
N LYS A 97 -1.25 15.46 3.13
CA LYS A 97 -1.30 15.41 1.68
C LYS A 97 0.13 15.33 1.15
N ILE A 98 0.64 14.11 0.98
CA ILE A 98 2.00 13.88 0.45
C ILE A 98 1.90 12.95 -0.76
N PRO A 99 2.33 13.41 -1.95
CA PRO A 99 2.19 12.65 -3.18
C PRO A 99 3.20 11.49 -3.33
N PHE A 100 4.26 11.39 -2.51
CA PHE A 100 5.41 10.52 -2.84
C PHE A 100 6.14 9.76 -1.69
N ILE A 101 5.82 9.95 -0.39
CA ILE A 101 6.70 9.50 0.73
C ILE A 101 6.05 8.46 1.66
N ALA A 102 5.15 7.60 1.17
CA ALA A 102 4.59 6.53 2.01
C ALA A 102 4.15 5.31 1.21
N PRO A 103 4.07 4.12 1.83
CA PRO A 103 3.49 2.93 1.22
C PRO A 103 1.96 3.05 1.19
N ALA A 104 1.45 4.09 0.53
CA ALA A 104 0.04 4.40 0.42
C ALA A 104 -0.25 4.83 -1.02
N LEU A 105 -1.22 4.15 -1.65
CA LEU A 105 -1.58 4.29 -3.05
C LEU A 105 -2.40 5.56 -3.36
N SER A 106 -2.31 6.58 -2.50
CA SER A 106 -3.10 7.80 -2.59
C SER A 106 -2.38 9.01 -2.01
N THR A 107 -2.66 10.15 -2.63
CA THR A 107 -2.14 11.49 -2.31
C THR A 107 -2.70 12.02 -0.98
N GLN A 108 -3.91 11.61 -0.61
CA GLN A 108 -4.52 11.89 0.69
C GLN A 108 -4.25 10.74 1.65
N GLN A 109 -3.54 11.05 2.73
CA GLN A 109 -3.14 10.10 3.75
C GLN A 109 -3.54 10.63 5.13
N ILE A 110 -3.77 9.71 6.04
CA ILE A 110 -3.95 9.96 7.44
C ILE A 110 -2.74 9.39 8.16
N GLN A 111 -2.04 10.23 8.92
CA GLN A 111 -0.98 9.80 9.81
C GLN A 111 -1.55 9.53 11.20
N ILE A 112 -1.45 8.30 11.65
CA ILE A 112 -1.85 7.86 12.99
C ILE A 112 -0.58 7.70 13.83
N LYS A 113 -0.48 8.46 14.92
CA LYS A 113 0.56 8.26 15.95
C LYS A 113 0.00 7.36 17.03
N TYR A 114 0.64 6.21 17.23
CA TYR A 114 0.27 5.21 18.23
C TYR A 114 1.48 4.86 19.10
N SER A 115 1.27 4.66 20.40
CA SER A 115 2.36 4.43 21.36
C SER A 115 3.40 5.58 21.44
N LYS A 116 4.51 5.41 22.17
CA LYS A 116 5.46 6.49 22.49
C LYS A 116 6.25 7.03 21.29
N ARG A 117 6.50 6.23 20.24
CA ARG A 117 7.29 6.64 19.05
C ARG A 117 6.86 5.99 17.73
N LYS A 118 5.72 5.30 17.67
CA LYS A 118 5.31 4.63 16.43
C LYS A 118 4.32 5.51 15.66
N THR A 119 4.54 5.62 14.35
CA THR A 119 3.60 6.30 13.46
C THR A 119 3.30 5.38 12.28
N ILE A 120 2.08 5.45 11.77
CA ILE A 120 1.68 4.76 10.56
C ILE A 120 0.91 5.72 9.68
N ARG A 121 1.13 5.62 8.38
CA ARG A 121 0.37 6.36 7.36
C ARG A 121 -0.56 5.38 6.68
N ILE A 122 -1.83 5.75 6.59
CA ILE A 122 -2.85 4.97 5.91
C ILE A 122 -3.66 5.87 4.99
N SER A 123 -4.23 5.33 3.92
CA SER A 123 -5.06 6.07 2.97
C SER A 123 -6.43 5.37 2.82
N PRO A 124 -7.31 5.43 3.84
CA PRO A 124 -8.69 4.97 3.68
C PRO A 124 -9.39 5.73 2.56
N ARG A 125 -10.27 5.04 1.82
CA ARG A 125 -11.08 5.63 0.75
C ARG A 125 -11.84 6.86 1.23
N ASP A 126 -12.45 6.74 2.41
CA ASP A 126 -13.26 7.78 3.06
C ASP A 126 -12.62 8.17 4.40
N PRO A 127 -11.67 9.12 4.39
CA PRO A 127 -10.86 9.43 5.57
C PRO A 127 -11.67 10.05 6.71
N GLU A 128 -12.70 10.84 6.40
CA GLU A 128 -13.60 11.46 7.37
C GLU A 128 -14.43 10.41 8.12
N VAL A 129 -15.06 9.51 7.37
CA VAL A 129 -15.85 8.39 7.92
C VAL A 129 -14.97 7.50 8.79
N PHE A 130 -13.76 7.18 8.33
CA PHE A 130 -12.80 6.40 9.11
C PHE A 130 -12.45 7.06 10.45
N VAL A 131 -12.19 8.37 10.47
CA VAL A 131 -11.89 9.10 11.71
C VAL A 131 -13.10 9.17 12.63
N GLN A 132 -14.32 9.36 12.09
CA GLN A 132 -15.55 9.33 12.89
C GLN A 132 -15.73 7.99 13.60
N PHE A 133 -15.50 6.87 12.89
CA PHE A 133 -15.55 5.54 13.50
C PHE A 133 -14.47 5.30 14.56
N LEU A 134 -13.30 5.94 14.45
CA LEU A 134 -12.29 5.89 15.50
C LEU A 134 -12.71 6.72 16.73
N LYS A 135 -13.28 7.92 16.54
CA LYS A 135 -13.72 8.80 17.64
C LYS A 135 -14.74 8.14 18.55
N VAL A 136 -15.67 7.36 17.98
CA VAL A 136 -16.68 6.61 18.76
C VAL A 136 -16.04 5.61 19.73
N ARG A 137 -14.79 5.20 19.47
CA ARG A 137 -14.12 4.10 20.20
C ARG A 137 -12.95 4.55 21.08
N ALA A 138 -12.43 5.77 20.87
CA ALA A 138 -11.35 6.34 21.67
C ALA A 138 -11.30 7.86 21.56
N THR A 139 -10.81 8.49 22.63
CA THR A 139 -10.50 9.92 22.66
C THR A 139 -9.06 10.15 22.21
N PHE A 140 -8.87 10.94 21.16
CA PHE A 140 -7.55 11.32 20.64
C PHE A 140 -7.60 12.73 20.06
N THR A 141 -6.43 13.37 19.96
CA THR A 141 -6.32 14.72 19.40
C THR A 141 -6.21 14.66 17.88
N ILE A 142 -7.00 15.46 17.17
CA ILE A 142 -6.83 15.69 15.73
C ILE A 142 -5.95 16.92 15.58
N LYS A 143 -4.85 16.77 14.86
CA LYS A 143 -4.04 17.91 14.41
C LYS A 143 -4.40 18.21 12.96
N ALA A 144 -4.71 19.47 12.69
CA ALA A 144 -4.86 20.00 11.33
C ALA A 144 -3.50 20.05 10.63
#